data_AF-A0AAD7N7B7-F1
#
_entry.id   AF-A0AAD7N7B7-F1
#
_cell.length_a   1.000
_cell.length_b   1.000
_cell.length_c   1.000
_cell.angle_alpha   90.00
_cell.angle_beta   90.00
_cell.angle_gamma   90.00
#
_symmetry.space_group_name_H-M   'P 1'
#
loop_
_entity.id
_entity.type
_entity.pdbx_description
1 polymer ?
#
loop_
_entity_poly.entity_id
_entity_poly.type
_entity_poly.pdbx_seq_one_letter_code
_entity_poly.pdbx_strand_id
1 'polypeptide(L)'
;MPALAPIGSSTKASPKKKQKGSRAKASAQPKRNFSSGDQVMVSLCHFMRVTLWYLELCAAIAEGDIGRVFEVIKVCPAILLLGGRSTNYGNELLELACNFLYEWSGDLRWTVLENYLVNPTGRHGYWLELDLLQEHFNFWIKSLFNSKSHDFDGKHLSQRQWA
;
A
#
# COMPACT_ATOMS: atom_id res chain seq x y z
N MET A 1 61.51 -22.26 -45.10
CA MET A 1 60.61 -22.58 -46.24
C MET A 1 60.82 -24.05 -46.60
N PRO A 2 59.84 -24.85 -47.05
CA PRO A 2 58.45 -24.59 -47.48
C PRO A 2 57.44 -25.57 -46.75
N ALA A 3 56.13 -25.34 -46.59
CA ALA A 3 54.96 -25.35 -47.51
C ALA A 3 53.97 -26.52 -47.22
N LEU A 4 52.71 -26.10 -47.05
CA LEU A 4 51.44 -26.72 -47.46
C LEU A 4 51.00 -28.14 -47.01
N ALA A 5 49.79 -28.19 -46.46
CA ALA A 5 48.94 -29.36 -46.24
C ALA A 5 48.36 -29.94 -47.56
N PRO A 6 47.81 -31.18 -47.56
CA PRO A 6 46.34 -31.28 -47.55
C PRO A 6 45.70 -32.55 -46.90
N ILE A 7 44.55 -32.31 -46.25
CA ILE A 7 43.22 -32.96 -46.38
C ILE A 7 43.11 -34.49 -46.62
N GLY A 8 42.51 -35.17 -45.62
CA GLY A 8 41.77 -36.44 -45.73
C GLY A 8 41.12 -36.76 -44.37
N SER A 9 39.84 -36.40 -44.13
CA SER A 9 38.61 -37.18 -44.33
C SER A 9 38.37 -38.27 -43.27
N SER A 10 37.09 -38.38 -42.83
CA SER A 10 36.54 -39.28 -41.79
C SER A 10 36.65 -38.71 -40.35
N THR A 11 35.61 -38.52 -39.53
CA THR A 11 34.24 -39.05 -39.48
C THR A 11 33.38 -38.13 -38.61
N LYS A 12 32.07 -38.13 -38.89
CA LYS A 12 31.04 -37.23 -38.37
C LYS A 12 30.81 -37.39 -36.85
N ALA A 13 30.87 -36.28 -36.10
CA ALA A 13 30.22 -36.15 -34.80
C ALA A 13 29.04 -35.17 -34.92
N SER A 14 27.83 -35.70 -34.86
CA SER A 14 26.58 -34.94 -34.92
C SER A 14 26.42 -34.02 -33.70
N PRO A 15 26.03 -32.74 -33.87
CA PRO A 15 25.76 -31.87 -32.73
C PRO A 15 24.46 -32.32 -32.04
N LYS A 16 24.54 -32.62 -30.74
CA LYS A 16 23.38 -32.89 -29.88
C LYS A 16 22.41 -31.71 -29.95
N LYS A 17 21.26 -31.93 -30.58
CA LYS A 17 20.12 -31.00 -30.60
C LYS A 17 19.64 -30.82 -29.15
N LYS A 18 19.79 -29.62 -28.58
CA LYS A 18 19.09 -29.25 -27.33
C LYS A 18 17.58 -29.38 -27.58
N GLN A 19 16.97 -30.42 -27.03
CA GLN A 19 15.51 -30.51 -26.94
C GLN A 19 15.02 -29.35 -26.09
N LYS A 20 14.45 -28.32 -26.74
CA LYS A 20 13.59 -27.36 -26.06
C LYS A 20 12.38 -28.15 -25.56
N GLY A 21 12.34 -28.43 -24.26
CA GLY A 21 11.14 -28.93 -23.61
C GLY A 21 9.99 -27.97 -23.94
N SER A 22 8.98 -28.46 -24.67
CA SER A 22 7.77 -27.71 -24.93
C SER A 22 7.09 -27.49 -23.58
N ARG A 23 7.12 -26.25 -23.09
CA ARG A 23 6.30 -25.83 -21.95
C ARG A 23 4.86 -26.12 -22.34
N ALA A 24 4.25 -27.14 -21.73
CA ALA A 24 2.85 -27.45 -21.90
C ALA A 24 2.08 -26.16 -21.66
N LYS A 25 1.36 -25.68 -22.69
CA LYS A 25 0.47 -24.53 -22.55
C LYS A 25 -0.56 -24.92 -21.50
N ALA A 26 -0.40 -24.39 -20.29
CA ALA A 26 -1.48 -24.37 -19.31
C ALA A 26 -2.74 -23.93 -20.05
N SER A 27 -3.80 -24.73 -19.89
CA SER A 27 -5.10 -24.51 -20.51
C SER A 27 -5.45 -23.03 -20.41
N ALA A 28 -5.48 -22.35 -21.55
CA ALA A 28 -5.93 -20.97 -21.61
C ALA A 28 -7.37 -20.98 -21.10
N GLN A 29 -7.58 -20.47 -19.88
CA GLN A 29 -8.92 -20.24 -19.41
C GLN A 29 -9.66 -19.40 -20.46
N PRO A 30 -10.93 -19.69 -20.72
CA PRO A 30 -11.68 -18.95 -21.72
C PRO A 30 -11.57 -17.48 -21.37
N LYS A 31 -11.08 -16.67 -22.32
CA LYS A 31 -11.07 -15.21 -22.19
C LYS A 31 -12.52 -14.80 -21.97
N ARG A 32 -12.90 -14.56 -20.72
CA ARG A 32 -14.22 -14.01 -20.40
C ARG A 32 -14.30 -12.66 -21.10
N ASN A 33 -15.23 -12.52 -22.03
CA ASN A 33 -15.53 -11.25 -22.67
C ASN A 33 -16.21 -10.35 -21.63
N PHE A 34 -15.43 -9.70 -20.77
CA PHE A 34 -15.93 -8.73 -19.78
C PHE A 34 -16.61 -7.51 -20.43
N SER A 35 -16.51 -7.35 -21.75
CA SER A 35 -17.02 -6.20 -22.49
C SER A 35 -18.54 -6.20 -22.74
N SER A 36 -19.27 -7.28 -22.44
CA SER A 36 -20.71 -7.37 -22.73
C SER A 36 -21.64 -6.90 -21.59
N GLY A 37 -21.08 -6.46 -20.46
CA GLY A 37 -21.85 -5.89 -19.34
C GLY A 37 -21.83 -4.36 -19.33
N ASP A 38 -22.88 -3.76 -18.75
CA ASP A 38 -22.92 -2.32 -18.47
C ASP A 38 -21.82 -1.93 -17.47
N GLN A 39 -20.74 -1.35 -18.01
CA GLN A 39 -19.58 -0.94 -17.24
C GLN A 39 -19.90 0.20 -16.26
N VAL A 40 -20.91 1.02 -16.56
CA VAL A 40 -21.34 2.12 -15.69
C VAL A 40 -21.95 1.54 -14.43
N MET A 41 -22.85 0.58 -14.56
CA MET A 41 -23.45 -0.10 -13.41
C MET A 41 -22.40 -0.83 -12.57
N VAL A 42 -21.47 -1.56 -13.19
CA VAL A 42 -20.39 -2.27 -12.46
C VAL A 42 -19.51 -1.27 -11.69
N SER A 43 -19.13 -0.16 -12.32
CA SER A 43 -18.32 0.88 -11.69
C SER A 43 -19.06 1.54 -10.54
N LEU A 44 -20.36 1.82 -10.70
CA LEU A 44 -21.19 2.41 -9.65
C LEU A 44 -21.38 1.44 -8.47
N CYS A 45 -21.69 0.17 -8.72
CA CYS A 45 -21.79 -0.83 -7.66
C CYS A 45 -20.47 -1.00 -6.89
N HIS A 46 -19.34 -0.96 -7.61
CA HIS A 46 -18.02 -1.01 -6.99
C HIS A 46 -17.77 0.23 -6.13
N PHE A 47 -18.08 1.42 -6.64
CA PHE A 47 -17.98 2.69 -5.92
C PHE A 47 -18.83 2.66 -4.64
N MET A 48 -20.12 2.32 -4.74
CA MET A 48 -21.03 2.24 -3.60
C MET A 48 -20.52 1.28 -2.53
N ARG A 49 -20.04 0.10 -2.93
CA ARG A 49 -19.47 -0.88 -2.00
C ARG A 49 -18.27 -0.29 -1.26
N VAL A 50 -17.37 0.35 -1.99
CA VAL A 50 -16.17 0.97 -1.43
C VAL A 50 -16.51 2.13 -0.48
N THR A 51 -17.47 2.97 -0.84
CA THR A 51 -17.93 4.07 0.03
C THR A 51 -18.53 3.56 1.33
N LEU A 52 -19.26 2.43 1.31
CA LEU A 52 -19.78 1.83 2.54
C LEU A 52 -18.67 1.39 3.50
N TRP A 53 -17.59 0.79 2.98
CA TRP A 53 -16.41 0.45 3.80
C TRP A 53 -15.74 1.70 4.37
N TYR A 54 -15.66 2.78 3.59
CA TYR A 54 -15.12 4.05 4.07
C TYR A 54 -15.97 4.67 5.18
N LEU A 55 -17.30 4.62 5.07
CA LEU A 55 -18.20 5.11 6.13
C LEU A 55 -18.05 4.31 7.41
N GLU A 56 -17.91 2.99 7.30
CA GLU A 56 -17.64 2.11 8.45
C GLU A 56 -16.30 2.44 9.11
N LEU A 57 -15.26 2.71 8.31
CA LEU A 57 -13.96 3.17 8.81
C LEU A 57 -14.11 4.49 9.60
N CYS A 58 -14.78 5.50 9.04
CA CYS A 58 -15.01 6.77 9.72
C CYS A 58 -15.79 6.62 11.03
N ALA A 59 -16.83 5.78 11.05
CA ALA A 59 -17.60 5.50 12.25
C ALA A 59 -16.76 4.80 13.32
N ALA A 60 -15.98 3.78 12.94
CA ALA A 60 -15.10 3.05 13.84
C ALA A 60 -14.01 3.94 14.43
N ILE A 61 -13.43 4.84 13.62
CA ILE A 61 -12.48 5.84 14.09
C ILE A 61 -13.13 6.76 15.12
N ALA A 62 -14.31 7.31 14.84
CA ALA A 62 -14.99 8.22 15.77
C ALA A 62 -15.29 7.55 17.12
N GLU A 63 -15.68 6.28 17.11
CA GLU A 63 -15.93 5.48 18.32
C GLU A 63 -14.64 5.08 19.06
N GLY A 64 -13.49 5.04 18.35
CA GLY A 64 -12.20 4.61 18.91
C GLY A 64 -11.98 3.10 18.87
N ASP A 65 -12.75 2.35 18.08
CA ASP A 65 -12.62 0.90 17.97
C ASP A 65 -11.58 0.53 16.91
N ILE A 66 -10.33 0.36 17.36
CA ILE A 66 -9.21 0.00 16.50
C ILE A 66 -9.36 -1.39 15.85
N GLY A 67 -10.11 -2.31 16.46
CA GLY A 67 -10.32 -3.64 15.91
C GLY A 67 -11.13 -3.58 14.62
N ARG A 68 -12.23 -2.82 14.63
CA ARG A 68 -13.06 -2.57 13.44
C ARG A 68 -12.28 -1.83 12.35
N VAL A 69 -11.52 -0.80 12.73
CA VAL A 69 -10.64 -0.07 11.82
C VAL A 69 -9.68 -1.02 11.10
N PHE A 70 -9.06 -1.94 11.85
CA PHE A 70 -8.09 -2.87 11.30
C PHE A 70 -8.71 -3.90 10.34
N GLU A 71 -9.92 -4.39 10.60
CA GLU A 71 -10.64 -5.27 9.66
C GLU A 71 -10.91 -4.58 8.32
N VAL A 72 -11.26 -3.30 8.34
CA VAL A 72 -11.44 -2.50 7.12
C VAL A 72 -10.12 -2.27 6.41
N ILE A 73 -9.02 -2.01 7.14
CA ILE A 73 -7.67 -1.82 6.59
C ILE A 73 -7.11 -3.10 5.94
N LYS A 74 -7.53 -4.31 6.33
CA LYS A 74 -7.11 -5.53 5.60
C LYS A 74 -7.70 -5.60 4.19
N VAL A 75 -8.94 -5.11 4.03
CA VAL A 75 -9.73 -5.26 2.79
C VAL A 75 -9.57 -4.04 1.89
N CYS A 76 -9.46 -2.85 2.46
CA CYS A 76 -9.36 -1.57 1.76
C CYS A 76 -8.21 -1.47 0.74
N PRO A 77 -6.95 -1.85 1.03
CA PRO A 77 -5.80 -1.61 0.16
C PRO A 77 -5.94 -2.29 -1.20
N ALA A 78 -6.44 -3.53 -1.19
CA ALA A 78 -6.67 -4.33 -2.38
C ALA A 78 -7.77 -3.78 -3.29
N ILE A 79 -8.78 -3.11 -2.72
CA ILE A 79 -9.98 -2.69 -3.45
C ILE A 79 -9.91 -1.19 -3.83
N LEU A 80 -9.45 -0.32 -2.94
CA LEU A 80 -9.43 1.13 -3.12
C LEU A 80 -8.26 1.62 -3.98
N LEU A 81 -7.04 1.22 -3.66
CA LEU A 81 -5.83 1.91 -4.15
C LEU A 81 -5.23 1.27 -5.41
N LEU A 82 -5.29 -0.06 -5.50
CA LEU A 82 -4.87 -0.80 -6.69
C LEU A 82 -5.83 -0.58 -7.87
N GLY A 83 -7.14 -0.36 -7.58
CA GLY A 83 -8.13 0.03 -8.59
C GLY A 83 -8.01 1.50 -9.03
N GLY A 84 -7.60 2.39 -8.12
CA GLY A 84 -7.48 3.84 -8.35
C GLY A 84 -6.19 4.32 -9.03
N ARG A 85 -5.32 3.40 -9.49
CA ARG A 85 -4.00 3.69 -10.08
C ARG A 85 -2.98 4.32 -9.12
N SER A 86 -3.25 4.36 -7.81
CA SER A 86 -2.31 4.79 -6.77
C SER A 86 -1.52 3.58 -6.24
N THR A 87 -0.73 2.97 -7.12
CA THR A 87 -0.06 1.68 -6.85
C THR A 87 0.93 1.73 -5.70
N ASN A 88 1.58 2.88 -5.48
CA ASN A 88 2.57 3.04 -4.40
C ASN A 88 1.89 2.89 -3.03
N TYR A 89 0.85 3.69 -2.77
CA TYR A 89 0.08 3.61 -1.53
C TYR A 89 -0.62 2.25 -1.36
N GLY A 90 -1.09 1.66 -2.46
CA GLY A 90 -1.68 0.32 -2.42
C GLY A 90 -0.70 -0.76 -2.00
N ASN A 91 0.55 -0.68 -2.47
CA ASN A 91 1.60 -1.63 -2.09
C ASN A 91 2.01 -1.46 -0.62
N GLU A 92 2.24 -0.22 -0.17
CA GLU A 92 2.61 0.05 1.23
C GLU A 92 1.53 -0.43 2.21
N LEU A 93 0.25 -0.17 1.91
CA LEU A 93 -0.83 -0.66 2.77
C LEU A 93 -1.02 -2.18 2.68
N LEU A 94 -0.72 -2.80 1.54
CA LEU A 94 -0.73 -4.26 1.43
C LEU A 94 0.40 -4.88 2.26
N GLU A 95 1.60 -4.29 2.21
CA GLU A 95 2.74 -4.70 3.05
C GLU A 95 2.40 -4.55 4.53
N LEU A 96 1.83 -3.41 4.93
CA LEU A 96 1.33 -3.20 6.28
C LEU A 96 0.33 -4.28 6.71
N ALA A 97 -0.65 -4.59 5.86
CA ALA A 97 -1.63 -5.65 6.14
C ALA A 97 -0.96 -7.04 6.29
N CYS A 98 0.00 -7.36 5.42
CA CYS A 98 0.79 -8.59 5.53
C CYS A 98 1.58 -8.64 6.84
N ASN A 99 2.19 -7.54 7.25
CA ASN A 99 2.98 -7.45 8.47
C ASN A 99 2.13 -7.73 9.71
N PHE A 100 0.94 -7.14 9.79
CA PHE A 100 0.00 -7.42 10.87
C PHE A 100 -0.58 -8.84 10.85
N LEU A 101 -0.71 -9.49 9.69
CA LEU A 101 -1.26 -10.84 9.60
C LEU A 101 -0.22 -11.93 9.88
N TYR A 102 1.00 -11.77 9.35
CA TYR A 102 1.97 -12.86 9.27
C TYR A 102 3.31 -12.59 9.98
N GLU A 103 3.78 -11.34 10.05
CA GLU A 103 5.16 -11.07 10.48
C GLU A 103 5.28 -10.58 11.93
N TRP A 104 4.36 -9.73 12.39
CA TRP A 104 4.47 -9.09 13.69
C TRP A 104 4.04 -10.01 14.84
N SER A 105 4.79 -9.97 15.95
CA SER A 105 4.42 -10.63 17.20
C SER A 105 3.13 -10.02 17.77
N GLY A 106 2.42 -10.75 18.63
CA GLY A 106 1.18 -10.23 19.26
C GLY A 106 1.40 -8.90 19.97
N ASP A 107 2.49 -8.79 20.72
CA ASP A 107 2.83 -7.60 21.51
C ASP A 107 3.16 -6.39 20.62
N LEU A 108 3.89 -6.60 19.52
CA LEU A 108 4.20 -5.53 18.57
C LEU A 108 2.93 -5.03 17.88
N ARG A 109 2.04 -5.95 17.49
CA ARG A 109 0.75 -5.60 16.88
C ARG A 109 -0.08 -4.75 17.82
N TRP A 110 -0.20 -5.19 19.08
CA TRP A 110 -0.93 -4.44 20.10
C TRP A 110 -0.35 -3.03 20.30
N THR A 111 0.97 -2.94 20.46
CA THR A 111 1.67 -1.66 20.63
C THR A 111 1.43 -0.72 19.44
N VAL A 112 1.49 -1.24 18.22
CA VAL A 112 1.22 -0.43 17.02
C VAL A 112 -0.25 0.02 17.00
N LEU A 113 -1.21 -0.87 17.27
CA LEU A 113 -2.64 -0.54 17.28
C LEU A 113 -3.01 0.50 18.34
N GLU A 114 -2.42 0.44 19.54
CA GLU A 114 -2.63 1.46 20.58
C GLU A 114 -2.17 2.85 20.14
N ASN A 115 -1.16 2.92 19.26
CA ASN A 115 -0.68 4.18 18.70
C ASN A 115 -1.46 4.66 17.47
N TYR A 116 -2.41 3.89 16.92
CA TYR A 116 -3.11 4.29 15.70
C TYR A 116 -4.16 5.38 15.92
N LEU A 117 -4.81 5.40 17.08
CA LEU A 117 -5.89 6.32 17.42
C LEU A 117 -5.53 7.13 18.65
N VAL A 118 -5.86 8.42 18.62
CA VAL A 118 -5.62 9.35 19.71
C VAL A 118 -6.89 10.12 20.02
N ASN A 119 -7.15 10.37 21.30
CA ASN A 119 -8.23 11.25 21.72
C ASN A 119 -7.66 12.48 22.44
N PRO A 120 -7.40 13.59 21.71
CA PRO A 120 -6.84 14.80 22.29
C PRO A 120 -7.76 15.46 23.32
N THR A 121 -9.07 15.24 23.21
CA THR A 121 -10.09 15.91 24.04
C THR A 121 -10.56 15.08 25.22
N GLY A 122 -10.27 13.78 25.24
CA GLY A 122 -10.76 12.83 26.24
C GLY A 122 -12.27 12.58 26.18
N ARG A 123 -12.99 13.07 25.15
CA ARG A 123 -14.44 12.88 24.99
C ARG A 123 -14.73 11.68 24.11
N HIS A 124 -15.73 10.88 24.48
CA HIS A 124 -16.23 9.80 23.64
C HIS A 124 -16.74 10.34 22.30
N GLY A 125 -16.43 9.66 21.19
CA GLY A 125 -16.80 10.11 19.84
C GLY A 125 -15.82 11.09 19.18
N TYR A 126 -14.77 11.51 19.88
CA TYR A 126 -13.77 12.48 19.39
C TYR A 126 -12.38 11.87 19.27
N TRP A 127 -12.33 10.61 18.85
CA TRP A 127 -11.10 9.95 18.46
C TRP A 127 -10.68 10.42 17.08
N LEU A 128 -9.37 10.59 16.89
CA LEU A 128 -8.74 10.96 15.63
C LEU A 128 -7.66 9.93 15.30
N GLU A 129 -7.39 9.79 14.01
CA GLU A 129 -6.22 9.08 13.53
C GLU A 129 -4.95 9.80 14.00
N LEU A 130 -3.96 9.05 14.52
CA LEU A 130 -2.71 9.65 14.97
C LEU A 130 -1.95 10.33 13.83
N ASP A 131 -2.00 9.75 12.62
CA ASP A 131 -1.35 10.34 11.44
C ASP A 131 -1.91 11.73 11.11
N LEU A 132 -3.22 11.93 11.26
CA LEU A 132 -3.85 13.23 11.06
C LEU A 132 -3.39 14.26 12.11
N LEU A 133 -3.23 13.83 13.37
CA LEU A 133 -2.66 14.69 14.41
C LEU A 133 -1.19 15.05 14.09
N GLN A 134 -0.41 14.08 13.61
CA GLN A 134 0.96 14.29 13.19
C GLN A 134 1.05 15.27 12.00
N GLU A 135 0.14 15.17 11.03
CA GLU A 135 0.04 16.11 9.92
C GLU A 135 -0.27 17.53 10.41
N HIS A 136 -1.17 17.67 11.40
CA HIS A 136 -1.47 18.95 12.02
C HIS A 136 -0.21 19.57 12.66
N PHE A 137 0.56 18.79 13.42
CA PHE A 137 1.82 19.26 13.98
C PHE A 137 2.85 19.64 12.91
N ASN A 138 2.96 18.84 11.85
CA ASN A 138 3.84 19.15 10.71
C ASN A 138 3.45 20.46 10.02
N PHE A 139 2.15 20.74 9.89
CA PHE A 139 1.65 22.01 9.38
C PHE A 139 2.07 23.18 10.27
N TRP A 140 1.87 23.08 11.59
CA TRP A 140 2.28 24.12 12.53
C TRP A 140 3.79 24.37 12.51
N ILE A 141 4.60 23.31 12.48
CA ILE A 141 6.07 23.45 12.40
C ILE A 141 6.45 24.20 11.14
N LYS A 142 5.90 23.82 9.98
CA LYS A 142 6.18 24.53 8.72
C LYS A 142 5.69 25.96 8.72
N SER A 143 4.55 26.24 9.36
CA SER A 143 3.97 27.58 9.42
C SER A 143 4.77 28.51 10.34
N LEU A 144 5.16 28.02 11.51
CA LEU A 144 5.90 28.78 12.54
C LEU A 144 7.39 28.93 12.20
N PHE A 145 8.02 27.90 11.65
CA PHE A 145 9.46 27.84 11.41
C PHE A 145 9.81 27.91 9.91
N ASN A 146 8.95 28.51 9.08
CA ASN A 146 9.17 28.62 7.63
C ASN A 146 10.47 29.37 7.25
N SER A 147 11.09 30.07 8.20
CA SER A 147 12.37 30.76 8.01
C SER A 147 13.52 29.94 8.61
N LYS A 148 14.64 29.82 7.87
CA LYS A 148 15.81 28.97 8.20
C LYS A 148 16.58 29.38 9.47
N SER A 149 16.13 30.39 10.22
CA SER A 149 16.93 31.03 11.28
C SER A 149 16.27 31.08 12.66
N HIS A 150 15.26 30.25 12.93
CA HIS A 150 14.65 30.19 14.25
C HIS A 150 15.26 29.07 15.09
N ASP A 151 15.90 29.45 16.20
CA ASP A 151 16.33 28.51 17.24
C ASP A 151 15.11 27.89 17.95
N PHE A 152 15.25 26.64 18.40
CA PHE A 152 14.21 25.87 19.09
C PHE A 152 13.64 26.58 20.33
N ASP A 153 14.44 27.42 20.99
CA ASP A 153 14.10 28.15 22.23
C ASP A 153 13.64 29.62 21.97
N GLY A 154 13.19 29.92 20.75
CA GLY A 154 12.80 31.27 20.38
C GLY A 154 11.59 31.80 21.17
N LYS A 155 11.76 32.92 21.87
CA LYS A 155 10.70 33.64 22.64
C LYS A 155 9.37 33.83 21.90
N HIS A 156 9.37 33.86 20.57
CA HIS A 156 8.20 34.04 19.73
C HIS A 156 7.20 32.85 19.79
N LEU A 157 7.65 31.65 20.18
CA LEU A 157 6.78 30.48 20.39
C LEU A 157 5.98 30.54 21.71
N SER A 158 6.44 31.35 22.67
CA SER A 158 5.80 31.48 23.99
C SER A 158 4.63 32.47 24.01
N GLN A 159 4.49 33.31 22.98
CA GLN A 159 3.42 34.30 22.92
C GLN A 159 2.17 33.68 22.30
N ARG A 160 1.17 33.40 23.14
CA ARG A 160 -0.19 33.05 22.70
C ARG A 160 -0.74 34.20 21.84
N GLN A 161 -0.82 34.00 20.53
CA GLN A 161 -1.37 34.98 19.58
C GLN A 161 -2.87 34.77 19.28
N TRP A 162 -3.59 33.98 20.07
CA TRP A 162 -5.00 33.69 19.81
C TRP A 162 -5.88 34.22 20.95
N ALA A 163 -6.43 35.42 20.73
CA ALA A 163 -7.64 35.93 21.36
C ALA A 163 -8.80 35.78 20.36
#